data_AF-A0A3N5ZEL2-F1
#
_entry.id   AF-A0A3N5ZEL2-F1
#
_cell.length_a   1.000
_cell.length_b   1.000
_cell.length_c   1.000
_cell.angle_alpha   90.00
_cell.angle_beta   90.00
_cell.angle_gamma   90.00
#
_symmetry.space_group_name_H-M   'P 1'
#
loop_
_entity.id
_entity.type
_entity.pdbx_description
1 polymer ?
#
loop_
_entity_poly.entity_id
_entity_poly.type
_entity_poly.pdbx_seq_one_letter_code
_entity_poly.pdbx_strand_id
1 'polypeptide(L)'
;KVATGGITGIICNCCPKCCVEIEATKLSRKIDPNISQYAPSGYSVKHDPNLCTLCGHCEQVCPFEAIKVNEKSFSYDIHACMGCELCVEQCPAGALTLYNDPNKLLPLDIELLKTELNKE
;
A
#
# COMPACT_ATOMS: atom_id res chain seq x y z
N LYS A 1 -1.27 -9.12 -10.59
CA LYS A 1 -1.77 -9.73 -9.33
C LYS A 1 -2.52 -8.65 -8.58
N VAL A 2 -3.69 -8.98 -8.04
CA VAL A 2 -4.42 -8.10 -7.12
C VAL A 2 -3.69 -8.18 -5.80
N ALA A 3 -3.22 -7.06 -5.29
CA ALA A 3 -2.71 -7.02 -3.93
C ALA A 3 -3.91 -6.81 -3.00
N THR A 4 -4.30 -7.88 -2.30
CA THR A 4 -5.28 -7.85 -1.22
C THR A 4 -4.53 -7.33 -0.01
N GLY A 5 -4.68 -6.06 0.34
CA GLY A 5 -4.00 -5.52 1.53
C GLY A 5 -4.43 -6.32 2.77
N GLY A 6 -3.56 -7.23 3.21
CA GLY A 6 -3.83 -8.12 4.34
C GLY A 6 -5.09 -8.99 4.20
N ILE A 7 -5.86 -9.09 5.29
CA ILE A 7 -7.05 -9.95 5.43
C ILE A 7 -8.33 -9.32 4.88
N THR A 8 -8.26 -8.05 4.45
CA THR A 8 -9.41 -7.36 3.89
C THR A 8 -9.73 -7.95 2.53
N GLY A 9 -10.95 -8.46 2.35
CA GLY A 9 -11.44 -8.93 1.05
C GLY A 9 -11.57 -7.82 -0.01
N ILE A 10 -10.95 -6.66 0.21
CA ILE A 10 -10.95 -5.50 -0.68
C ILE A 10 -9.89 -5.75 -1.75
N ILE A 11 -10.38 -6.20 -2.90
CA ILE A 11 -9.62 -6.39 -4.13
C ILE A 11 -9.37 -5.00 -4.72
N CYS A 12 -8.17 -4.42 -4.55
CA CYS A 12 -7.72 -3.38 -5.49
C CYS A 12 -7.41 -4.09 -6.81
N ASN A 13 -8.37 -4.14 -7.74
CA ASN A 13 -8.21 -4.71 -9.10
C ASN A 13 -7.34 -3.80 -10.01
N CYS A 14 -6.40 -3.14 -9.37
CA CYS A 14 -5.68 -1.97 -9.78
C CYS A 14 -4.48 -2.37 -10.63
N CYS A 15 -4.72 -2.91 -11.83
CA CYS A 15 -3.66 -3.00 -12.82
C CYS A 15 -3.26 -1.57 -13.20
N PRO A 16 -2.03 -1.10 -12.91
CA PRO A 16 -1.65 0.29 -13.19
C PRO A 16 -1.74 0.63 -14.69
N LYS A 17 -1.62 -0.39 -15.56
CA LYS A 17 -1.69 -0.22 -17.02
C LYS A 17 -3.11 -0.26 -17.61
N CYS A 18 -4.11 -0.73 -16.86
CA CYS A 18 -5.49 -0.85 -17.36
C CYS A 18 -6.50 -0.03 -16.56
N CYS A 19 -6.18 0.34 -15.32
CA CYS A 19 -7.06 1.08 -14.43
C CYS A 19 -6.89 2.59 -14.68
N VAL A 20 -7.73 3.16 -15.55
CA VAL A 20 -7.79 4.61 -15.85
C VAL A 20 -7.84 5.44 -14.56
N GLU A 21 -8.47 4.91 -13.53
CA GLU A 21 -8.63 5.55 -12.24
C GLU A 21 -7.30 5.77 -11.49
N ILE A 22 -6.33 4.85 -11.58
CA ILE A 22 -5.02 5.05 -10.93
C ILE A 22 -4.27 6.18 -11.60
N GLU A 23 -4.24 6.16 -12.93
CA GLU A 23 -3.57 7.21 -13.70
C GLU A 23 -4.26 8.56 -13.53
N ALA A 24 -5.60 8.59 -13.46
CA ALA A 24 -6.36 9.79 -13.13
C ALA A 24 -6.02 10.32 -11.72
N THR A 25 -5.85 9.44 -10.74
CA THR A 25 -5.47 9.83 -9.36
C THR A 25 -4.05 10.38 -9.29
N LYS A 26 -3.10 9.78 -10.01
CA LYS A 26 -1.74 10.33 -10.14
C LYS A 26 -1.75 11.74 -10.74
N LEU A 27 -2.60 11.96 -11.74
CA LEU A 27 -2.74 13.27 -12.37
C LEU A 27 -3.42 14.28 -11.44
N SER A 28 -4.52 13.90 -10.77
CA SER A 28 -5.26 14.81 -9.90
C SER A 28 -4.46 15.27 -8.69
N ARG A 29 -3.61 14.40 -8.12
CA ARG A 29 -2.70 14.75 -7.01
C ARG A 29 -1.64 15.79 -7.37
N LYS A 30 -1.34 15.97 -8.67
CA LYS A 30 -0.48 17.08 -9.15
C LYS A 30 -1.20 18.43 -9.12
N ILE A 31 -2.53 18.42 -9.10
CA ILE A 31 -3.38 19.61 -9.01
C ILE A 31 -3.62 19.97 -7.54
N ASP A 32 -4.08 19.00 -6.75
CA ASP A 32 -4.23 19.11 -5.30
C ASP A 32 -3.93 17.74 -4.64
N PRO A 33 -2.94 17.66 -3.75
CA PRO A 33 -2.52 16.40 -3.12
C PRO A 33 -3.60 15.74 -2.27
N ASN A 34 -4.65 16.47 -1.88
CA ASN A 34 -5.76 15.96 -1.09
C ASN A 34 -6.85 15.28 -1.94
N ILE A 35 -6.79 15.38 -3.28
CA ILE A 35 -7.74 14.70 -4.15
C ILE A 35 -7.44 13.19 -4.13
N SER A 36 -8.39 12.43 -3.59
CA SER A 36 -8.36 10.98 -3.63
C SER A 36 -9.78 10.44 -3.80
N GLN A 37 -9.97 9.55 -4.76
CA GLN A 37 -11.17 8.71 -4.87
C GLN A 37 -11.02 7.38 -4.12
N TYR A 38 -9.81 7.10 -3.62
CA TYR A 38 -9.48 5.89 -2.92
C TYR A 38 -9.45 6.12 -1.41
N ALA A 39 -10.03 5.20 -0.66
CA ALA A 39 -9.85 5.11 0.78
C ALA A 39 -8.59 4.26 1.09
N PRO A 40 -7.75 4.67 2.05
CA PRO A 40 -6.62 3.84 2.50
C PRO A 40 -7.11 2.53 3.12
N SER A 41 -6.37 1.45 2.94
CA SER A 41 -6.77 0.10 3.38
C SER A 41 -6.71 -0.14 4.89
N GLY A 42 -6.24 0.84 5.67
CA GLY A 42 -5.92 0.68 7.09
C GLY A 42 -4.52 0.12 7.37
N TYR A 43 -3.78 -0.23 6.31
CA TYR A 43 -2.41 -0.71 6.43
C TYR A 43 -1.36 0.35 6.08
N SER A 44 -0.17 0.17 6.64
CA SER A 44 1.05 0.86 6.26
C SER A 44 2.20 -0.14 6.15
N VAL A 45 3.35 0.33 5.66
CA VAL A 45 4.52 -0.51 5.37
C VAL A 45 5.66 -0.13 6.31
N LYS A 46 6.33 -1.14 6.87
CA LYS A 46 7.53 -1.00 7.67
C LYS A 46 8.74 -1.43 6.83
N HIS A 47 9.83 -0.67 6.94
CA HIS A 47 11.09 -0.91 6.24
C HIS A 47 12.16 -1.44 7.21
N ASP A 48 12.85 -2.52 6.80
CA ASP A 48 14.03 -3.05 7.48
C ASP A 48 15.32 -2.63 6.72
N PRO A 49 16.10 -1.68 7.26
CA PRO A 49 17.31 -1.21 6.59
C PRO A 49 18.42 -2.27 6.53
N ASN A 50 18.39 -3.33 7.37
CA ASN A 50 19.43 -4.36 7.36
C ASN A 50 19.29 -5.33 6.18
N LEU A 51 18.06 -5.48 5.67
CA LEU A 51 17.77 -6.32 4.51
C LEU A 51 17.76 -5.50 3.21
N CYS A 52 17.56 -4.19 3.30
CA CYS A 52 17.38 -3.35 2.11
C CYS A 52 18.67 -3.17 1.32
N THR A 53 18.60 -3.47 0.03
CA THR A 53 19.70 -3.30 -0.93
C THR A 53 19.63 -1.99 -1.73
N LEU A 54 18.66 -1.12 -1.42
CA LEU A 54 18.38 0.13 -2.16
C LEU A 54 18.17 -0.07 -3.67
N CYS A 55 17.65 -1.23 -4.09
CA CYS A 55 17.45 -1.56 -5.51
C CYS A 55 16.35 -0.75 -6.23
N GLY A 56 15.52 0.00 -5.51
CA GLY A 56 14.48 0.88 -6.07
C GLY A 56 13.23 0.17 -6.62
N HIS A 57 13.14 -1.16 -6.55
CA HIS A 57 12.00 -1.89 -7.12
C HIS A 57 10.66 -1.52 -6.45
N CYS A 58 10.68 -1.28 -5.14
CA CYS A 58 9.51 -0.83 -4.37
C CYS A 58 9.00 0.57 -4.79
N GLU A 59 9.89 1.48 -5.21
CA GLU A 59 9.51 2.78 -5.77
C GLU A 59 8.84 2.60 -7.13
N GLN A 60 9.42 1.78 -8.02
CA GLN A 60 8.91 1.55 -9.38
C GLN A 60 7.48 0.98 -9.39
N VAL A 61 7.15 0.13 -8.42
CA VAL A 61 5.83 -0.52 -8.36
C VAL A 61 4.80 0.28 -7.55
N CYS A 62 5.19 1.38 -6.90
CA CYS A 62 4.28 2.17 -6.07
C CYS A 62 3.49 3.17 -6.91
N PRO A 63 2.19 2.96 -7.20
CA PRO A 63 1.42 3.89 -8.03
C PRO A 63 1.11 5.22 -7.31
N PHE A 64 1.28 5.27 -5.98
CA PHE A 64 0.97 6.43 -5.16
C PHE A 64 2.22 7.26 -4.80
N GLU A 65 3.38 6.88 -5.33
CA GLU A 65 4.66 7.57 -5.11
C GLU A 65 5.06 7.71 -3.63
N ALA A 66 4.55 6.81 -2.78
CA ALA A 66 4.79 6.81 -1.33
C ALA A 66 6.22 6.39 -0.94
N ILE A 67 7.00 5.85 -1.88
CA ILE A 67 8.38 5.40 -1.65
C ILE A 67 9.27 6.10 -2.68
N LYS A 68 10.39 6.66 -2.23
CA LYS A 68 11.50 7.11 -3.08
C LYS A 68 12.79 6.44 -2.63
N VAL A 69 13.58 5.98 -3.58
CA VAL A 69 14.87 5.34 -3.32
C VAL A 69 15.94 6.03 -4.14
N ASN A 70 17.08 6.31 -3.52
CA ASN A 70 18.30 6.70 -4.21
C ASN A 70 19.47 5.83 -3.73
N GLU A 71 20.65 6.02 -4.31
CA GLU A 71 21.84 5.20 -4.03
C GLU A 71 22.23 5.12 -2.54
N LYS A 72 21.77 6.07 -1.71
CA LYS A 72 22.18 6.21 -0.31
C LYS A 72 21.03 6.20 0.68
N SER A 73 19.78 6.26 0.23
CA SER A 73 18.65 6.48 1.12
C SER A 73 17.35 5.90 0.58
N PHE A 74 16.50 5.55 1.54
CA PHE A 74 15.11 5.13 1.35
C PHE A 74 14.25 6.14 2.10
N SER A 75 13.26 6.73 1.44
CA SER A 75 12.27 7.61 2.08
C SER A 75 10.86 7.08 1.83
N TYR A 76 10.04 7.12 2.87
CA TYR A 76 8.67 6.63 2.86
C TYR A 76 7.71 7.69 3.39
N ASP A 77 6.71 8.05 2.58
CA ASP A 77 5.60 8.91 2.95
C ASP A 77 4.38 8.05 3.33
N ILE A 78 4.12 8.01 4.63
CA ILE A 78 3.01 7.24 5.20
C ILE A 78 1.64 7.79 4.82
N HIS A 79 1.53 9.10 4.55
CA HIS A 79 0.28 9.77 4.16
C HIS A 79 -0.09 9.47 2.70
N ALA A 80 0.91 9.33 1.83
CA ALA A 80 0.71 8.88 0.46
C ALA A 80 0.44 7.36 0.36
N CYS A 81 0.85 6.58 1.36
CA CYS A 81 0.73 5.13 1.35
C CYS A 81 -0.72 4.65 1.51
N MET A 82 -1.21 3.94 0.50
CA MET A 82 -2.56 3.36 0.51
C MET A 82 -2.65 1.99 1.19
N GLY A 83 -1.52 1.41 1.62
CA GLY A 83 -1.49 0.08 2.25
C GLY A 83 -1.83 -1.06 1.29
N CYS A 84 -1.49 -0.92 0.00
CA CYS A 84 -1.83 -1.87 -1.06
C CYS A 84 -0.82 -3.02 -1.22
N GLU A 85 0.20 -3.14 -0.38
CA GLU A 85 1.16 -4.27 -0.36
C GLU A 85 2.01 -4.53 -1.63
N LEU A 86 1.79 -3.84 -2.75
CA LEU A 86 2.57 -4.04 -3.99
C LEU A 86 4.09 -3.98 -3.79
N CYS A 87 4.57 -3.05 -2.97
CA CYS A 87 6.00 -2.92 -2.69
C CYS A 87 6.55 -4.06 -1.83
N VAL A 88 5.73 -4.64 -0.94
CA VAL A 88 6.09 -5.77 -0.10
C VAL A 88 6.23 -7.02 -0.96
N GLU A 89 5.21 -7.32 -1.79
CA GLU A 89 5.24 -8.49 -2.68
C GLU A 89 6.42 -8.47 -3.66
N GLN A 90 6.80 -7.29 -4.13
CA GLN A 90 7.81 -7.14 -5.16
C GLN A 90 9.22 -6.88 -4.59
N CYS A 91 9.39 -6.81 -3.27
CA CYS A 91 10.70 -6.61 -2.67
C CYS A 91 11.53 -7.91 -2.73
N PRO A 92 12.58 -8.01 -3.58
CA PRO A 92 13.35 -9.24 -3.71
C PRO A 92 14.15 -9.58 -2.44
N ALA A 93 14.47 -8.58 -1.63
CA ALA A 93 15.22 -8.73 -0.39
C ALA A 93 14.31 -8.99 0.84
N GLY A 94 12.98 -8.92 0.69
CA GLY A 94 12.06 -9.05 1.82
C GLY A 94 12.18 -7.93 2.87
N ALA A 95 12.69 -6.76 2.48
CA ALA A 95 12.98 -5.64 3.39
C ALA A 95 11.74 -4.81 3.78
N LEU A 96 10.54 -5.17 3.33
CA LEU A 96 9.29 -4.45 3.57
C LEU A 96 8.26 -5.40 4.16
N THR A 97 7.50 -4.94 5.15
CA THR A 97 6.40 -5.70 5.77
C THR A 97 5.15 -4.84 5.94
N LEU A 98 3.97 -5.44 5.78
CA LEU A 98 2.69 -4.76 5.99
C LEU A 98 2.25 -4.85 7.45
N TYR A 99 1.65 -3.79 8.00
CA TYR A 99 1.10 -3.78 9.36
C TYR A 99 -0.16 -2.91 9.46
N ASN A 100 -1.03 -3.22 10.44
CA ASN A 100 -2.20 -2.40 10.76
C ASN A 100 -1.76 -1.05 11.32
N ASP A 101 -2.07 0.04 10.61
CA ASP A 101 -1.69 1.38 11.03
C ASP A 101 -2.72 1.97 12.00
N PRO A 102 -2.36 2.25 13.27
CA PRO A 102 -3.31 2.79 14.24
C PRO A 102 -3.79 4.21 13.89
N ASN A 103 -3.12 4.90 12.97
CA ASN A 103 -3.54 6.23 12.50
C ASN A 103 -4.50 6.17 11.30
N LYS A 104 -4.82 4.97 10.82
CA LYS A 104 -5.77 4.75 9.72
C LYS A 104 -7.01 4.04 10.25
N LEU A 105 -8.07 4.02 9.45
CA LEU A 105 -9.27 3.24 9.75
C LEU A 105 -8.89 1.77 9.87
N LEU A 106 -9.53 1.07 10.82
CA LEU A 106 -9.29 -0.36 10.99
C LEU A 106 -9.67 -1.10 9.70
N PRO A 107 -8.78 -1.96 9.16
CA PRO A 107 -9.12 -2.81 8.02
C PRO A 107 -10.30 -3.74 8.35
N LEU A 108 -11.15 -4.02 7.36
CA LEU A 108 -12.24 -4.99 7.48
C LEU A 108 -11.73 -6.41 7.68
N ASP A 109 -11.71 -6.89 8.92
CA ASP A 109 -11.27 -8.24 9.28
C ASP A 109 -12.41 -9.26 9.13
N ILE A 110 -12.30 -10.14 8.13
CA ILE A 110 -13.31 -11.18 7.87
C ILE A 110 -13.34 -12.26 8.96
N GLU A 111 -12.22 -12.56 9.61
CA GLU A 111 -12.16 -13.57 10.68
C GLU A 111 -12.82 -13.05 11.96
N LEU A 112 -12.59 -11.77 12.26
CA LEU A 112 -13.32 -11.07 13.32
C LEU A 112 -14.82 -11.12 13.06
N LEU A 113 -15.25 -10.77 11.85
CA LEU A 113 -16.67 -10.80 11.49
C LEU A 113 -17.28 -12.19 11.60
N LYS A 114 -16.58 -13.23 11.12
CA LYS A 114 -17.03 -14.62 11.27
C LYS A 114 -17.18 -15.00 12.74
N THR A 115 -16.23 -14.59 13.59
CA THR A 115 -16.28 -14.86 15.02
C THR A 115 -17.49 -14.19 15.66
N GLU A 116 -17.78 -12.93 15.32
CA GLU A 116 -18.98 -12.24 15.81
C GLU A 116 -20.29 -12.87 15.31
N LEU A 117 -20.36 -13.27 14.04
CA LEU A 117 -21.55 -13.92 13.47
C LEU A 117 -21.83 -15.30 14.08
N ASN A 118 -20.79 -16.04 14.48
CA ASN A 118 -20.92 -17.37 15.09
C ASN A 118 -21.20 -17.31 16.61
N LYS A 119 -21.39 -16.12 17.20
CA LYS A 119 -21.82 -15.96 18.60
C LYS A 119 -23.34 -16.06 18.78
N GLU A 120 -24.10 -16.12 17.70
CA GLU A 120 -25.54 -16.45 17.68
C GLU A 120 -25.77 -17.97 17.63
#